data_AF-A0A920JME8-F1
#
_entry.id   AF-A0A920JME8-F1
#
_cell.length_a   1.000
_cell.length_b   1.000
_cell.length_c   1.000
_cell.angle_alpha   90.00
_cell.angle_beta   90.00
_cell.angle_gamma   90.00
#
_symmetry.space_group_name_H-M   'P 1'
#
loop_
_entity.id
_entity.type
_entity.pdbx_description
1 polymer ?
#
loop_
_entity_poly.entity_id
_entity_poly.type
_entity_poly.pdbx_seq_one_letter_code
_entity_poly.pdbx_strand_id
1 'polypeptide(L)' 'MFLWAKLPEVYKNDSMKFSIDLLSKSNVAVSPGVGFGNCGEGHIRLALVENKQRIRQAMKNFAKIIDSV' A
#
# COMPACT_ATOMS: atom_id res chain seq x y z
N MET A 1 11.91 -5.69 8.71
CA MET A 1 10.54 -5.94 9.21
C MET A 1 9.56 -5.41 8.18
N PHE A 2 9.00 -6.31 7.36
CA PHE A 2 8.11 -5.94 6.26
C PHE A 2 6.86 -6.82 6.29
N LEU A 3 5.72 -6.22 6.00
CA LEU A 3 4.51 -6.95 5.67
C LEU A 3 4.29 -6.83 4.16
N TRP A 4 4.09 -7.96 3.49
CA TRP A 4 3.67 -8.00 2.11
C TRP A 4 2.15 -8.20 2.08
N ALA A 5 1.44 -7.22 1.55
CA ALA A 5 -0.01 -7.22 1.49
C ALA A 5 -0.45 -7.39 0.04
N LYS A 6 -1.32 -8.36 -0.21
CA LYS A 6 -1.94 -8.58 -1.51
C LYS A 6 -2.89 -7.43 -1.82
N LEU A 7 -2.93 -7.02 -3.08
CA LEU A 7 -3.79 -5.94 -3.55
C LEU A 7 -5.24 -6.39 -3.74
N PRO A 8 -6.21 -5.48 -3.60
CA PRO A 8 -7.59 -5.69 -4.03
C PRO A 8 -7.66 -6.05 -5.52
N GLU A 9 -8.72 -6.75 -5.92
CA GLU A 9 -8.88 -7.27 -7.28
C GLU A 9 -8.80 -6.16 -8.35
N VAL A 10 -9.32 -4.97 -8.06
CA VAL A 10 -9.30 -3.79 -8.94
C VAL A 10 -7.87 -3.31 -9.26
N TYR A 11 -6.91 -3.59 -8.37
CA TYR A 11 -5.51 -3.18 -8.50
C TYR A 11 -4.54 -4.37 -8.65
N LYS A 12 -5.04 -5.60 -8.83
CA LYS A 12 -4.21 -6.82 -8.79
C LYS A 12 -3.05 -6.87 -9.79
N ASN A 13 -3.13 -6.07 -10.86
CA ASN A 13 -2.14 -6.02 -11.94
C ASN A 13 -1.42 -4.68 -12.03
N ASP A 14 -1.64 -3.76 -11.08
CA ASP A 14 -1.04 -2.42 -11.11
C ASP A 14 -0.70 -1.91 -9.70
N SER A 15 0.31 -2.54 -9.11
CA SER A 15 0.86 -2.20 -7.80
C SER A 15 1.45 -0.78 -7.74
N MET A 16 1.91 -0.26 -8.88
CA MET A 16 2.45 1.10 -8.98
C MET A 16 1.34 2.13 -8.84
N LYS A 17 0.27 2.01 -9.62
CA LYS A 17 -0.89 2.91 -9.56
C LYS A 17 -1.53 2.90 -8.18
N PHE A 18 -1.69 1.73 -7.57
CA PHE A 18 -2.23 1.64 -6.20
C PHE A 18 -1.37 2.42 -5.20
N SER A 19 -0.03 2.32 -5.31
CA SER A 19 0.89 3.03 -4.43
C SER A 19 0.83 4.56 -4.61
N ILE A 20 0.67 5.03 -5.86
CA ILE A 20 0.49 6.46 -6.18
C ILE A 20 -0.86 6.98 -5.67
N ASP A 21 -1.93 6.19 -5.84
CA ASP A 21 -3.26 6.54 -5.35
C ASP A 21 -3.28 6.65 -3.82
N LEU A 22 -2.66 5.72 -3.10
CA LEU A 22 -2.51 5.80 -1.66
C LEU A 22 -1.75 7.05 -1.23
N LEU A 23 -0.65 7.37 -1.90
CA LEU A 23 0.14 8.55 -1.56
C LEU A 23 -0.67 9.83 -1.78
N SER A 24 -1.26 9.99 -2.97
CA SER A 24 -1.97 11.21 -3.36
C SER A 24 -3.29 11.43 -2.63
N LYS A 25 -4.05 10.36 -2.38
CA LYS A 25 -5.40 10.45 -1.81
C LYS A 25 -5.41 10.28 -0.28
N SER A 26 -4.39 9.64 0.29
CA SER A 26 -4.38 9.28 1.72
C SER A 26 -3.12 9.71 2.50
N ASN A 27 -2.13 10.31 1.83
CA ASN A 27 -0.84 10.68 2.41
C ASN A 27 -0.09 9.49 3.03
N VAL A 28 -0.25 8.30 2.45
CA VAL A 28 0.44 7.08 2.88
C VAL A 28 1.36 6.59 1.78
N ALA A 29 2.66 6.65 2.02
CA ALA A 29 3.67 6.08 1.12
C ALA A 29 3.85 4.59 1.40
N VAL A 30 3.83 3.77 0.34
CA VAL A 30 4.09 2.32 0.37
C VAL A 30 5.05 1.96 -0.76
N SER A 31 5.73 0.81 -0.67
CA SER A 31 6.56 0.35 -1.78
C SER A 31 5.71 -0.53 -2.73
N PRO A 32 5.65 -0.21 -4.03
CA PRO A 32 4.96 -1.05 -5.01
C PRO A 32 5.70 -2.36 -5.20
N GLY A 33 4.96 -3.46 -5.29
CA GLY A 33 5.53 -4.80 -5.43
C GLY A 33 6.34 -4.98 -6.72
N VAL A 34 5.94 -4.35 -7.83
CA VAL A 34 6.67 -4.37 -9.11
C VAL A 34 8.10 -3.83 -8.99
N GLY A 35 8.36 -2.93 -8.03
CA GLY A 35 9.70 -2.41 -7.75
C GLY A 35 10.68 -3.48 -7.23
N PHE A 36 10.18 -4.67 -6.87
CA PHE A 36 10.97 -5.83 -6.45
C PHE A 36 11.00 -6.95 -7.50
N GLY A 37 10.51 -6.67 -8.73
CA GLY A 37 10.43 -7.61 -9.84
C GLY A 37 9.01 -8.11 -10.12
N ASN A 38 8.84 -8.79 -11.26
CA ASN A 38 7.51 -9.20 -11.77
C ASN A 38 6.73 -10.09 -10.78
N CYS A 39 7.43 -10.91 -9.98
CA CYS A 39 6.79 -11.75 -8.97
C CYS A 39 6.18 -10.95 -7.80
N GLY A 40 6.56 -9.68 -7.63
CA GLY A 40 5.99 -8.79 -6.62
C GLY A 40 4.71 -8.09 -7.08
N GLU A 41 4.37 -8.13 -8.37
CA GLU A 41 3.13 -7.53 -8.89
C GLU A 41 1.90 -8.15 -8.20
N GLY A 42 0.86 -7.33 -8.00
CA GLY A 42 -0.29 -7.70 -7.18
C GLY A 42 -0.08 -7.63 -5.67
N HIS A 43 1.09 -7.14 -5.21
CA HIS A 43 1.36 -6.86 -3.80
C HIS A 43 1.94 -5.46 -3.58
N ILE A 44 1.85 -4.99 -2.34
CA ILE A 44 2.66 -3.89 -1.82
C ILE A 44 3.46 -4.34 -0.60
N ARG A 45 4.56 -3.63 -0.33
CA ARG A 45 5.36 -3.83 0.86
C ARG A 45 5.19 -2.67 1.83
N LEU A 46 4.77 -3.00 3.05
CA LEU A 46 4.64 -2.09 4.18
C LEU A 46 5.85 -2.24 5.10
N ALA A 47 6.54 -1.13 5.37
CA ALA A 47 7.64 -1.10 6.32
C ALA A 47 7.14 -0.72 7.72
N LEU A 48 7.38 -1.57 8.71
CA LEU A 48 7.02 -1.32 10.11
C LEU A 48 8.15 -0.56 10.81
N VAL A 49 8.47 0.63 10.31
CA VAL A 49 9.62 1.45 10.75
C VAL A 49 9.20 2.71 11.51
N GLU A 50 7.91 2.97 11.59
CA GLU A 50 7.33 4.11 12.29
C GLU A 50 6.75 3.69 13.65
N ASN A 51 6.52 4.67 14.53
CA ASN A 51 5.91 4.39 15.83
C ASN A 51 4.43 3.97 15.70
N LYS A 52 3.90 3.35 16.76
CA LYS A 52 2.51 2.83 16.80
C LYS A 52 1.45 3.89 16.50
N GLN A 53 1.66 5.14 16.91
CA GLN A 53 0.70 6.22 16.67
C GLN A 53 0.63 6.58 15.18
N ARG A 54 1.79 6.73 14.53
CA ARG A 54 1.88 7.01 13.08
C ARG A 54 1.36 5.86 12.24
N ILE A 55 1.67 4.61 12.60
CA ILE A 55 1.11 3.44 11.93
C ILE A 55 -0.42 3.44 12.03
N ARG A 56 -1.00 3.69 13.22
CA ARG A 56 -2.46 3.77 13.37
C ARG A 56 -3.08 4.88 12.53
N GLN A 57 -2.41 6.03 12.42
CA GLN A 57 -2.88 7.14 11.58
C GLN A 57 -2.85 6.77 10.09
N ALA A 58 -1.75 6.18 9.62
CA ALA A 58 -1.64 5.69 8.24
C ALA A 58 -2.74 4.66 7.92
N MET A 59 -3.00 3.70 8.80
CA MET A 59 -4.04 2.70 8.59
C MET A 59 -5.46 3.29 8.53
N LYS A 60 -5.76 4.33 9.30
CA LYS A 60 -7.05 5.04 9.21
C LYS A 60 -7.23 5.74 7.86
N ASN A 61 -6.17 6.33 7.32
CA ASN A 61 -6.20 6.97 6.01
C ASN A 61 -6.30 5.93 4.88
N PHE A 62 -5.57 4.83 5.02
CA PHE A 62 -5.58 3.69 4.10
C PHE A 62 -6.97 3.07 3.97
N ALA A 63 -7.69 2.88 5.08
CA ALA A 63 -9.05 2.32 5.09
C ALA A 63 -10.02 3.11 4.19
N LYS A 64 -9.93 4.45 4.18
CA LYS A 64 -10.78 5.31 3.34
C LYS A 64 -10.63 5.04 1.84
N ILE A 65 -9.44 4.61 1.40
CA ILE A 65 -9.20 4.28 -0.01
C ILE A 65 -9.77 2.90 -0.31
N ILE A 66 -9.57 1.92 0.58
CA ILE A 66 -10.13 0.58 0.37
C ILE A 66 -11.66 0.62 0.34
N ASP A 67 -12.30 1.37 1.23
CA ASP A 67 -13.77 1.45 1.27
C ASP A 67 -14.37 2.16 0.03
N SER A 68 -13.54 2.84 -0.77
CA SER A 68 -13.95 3.56 -1.97
C SER A 68 -13.78 2.77 -3.28
N VAL A 69 -13.31 1.52 -3.19
CA VAL A 69 -12.93 0.64 -4.31
C VAL A 69 -13.72 -0.65 -4.23
#